data_AF-E7FSZ0-F1
#
_entry.id   AF-E7FSZ0-F1
#
_cell.length_a   1.000
_cell.length_b   1.000
_cell.length_c   1.000
_cell.angle_alpha   90.00
_cell.angle_beta   90.00
_cell.angle_gamma   90.00
#
_symmetry.space_group_name_H-M   'P 1'
#
loop_
_entity.id
_entity.type
_entity.pdbx_description
1 polymer ?
#
loop_
_entity_poly.entity_id
_entity_poly.type
_entity_poly.pdbx_seq_one_letter_code
_entity_poly.pdbx_strand_id
1 'polypeptide(L)'
;MKKLPFSVCIITKNNAQTLERCLQSASNHFDEIVIADTGSSDSTKEIARRYTNHIFDFTWNNNFANARNFAIKKATNDFIFSLDSDEEISKINCRQLLDFSKKSAENIGRIEILNLQSDHSFEKGYVSRIFNRKFFQFEGSVHEQLVSASQINRSMVDLDVSIIHYGYENEKLNQKKHRYIEE
;
A
#
# COMPACT_ATOMS: atom_id res chain seq x y z
N MET A 1 10.32 -10.62 17.66
CA MET A 1 9.96 -9.23 18.01
C MET A 1 8.43 -9.10 17.98
N LYS A 2 7.83 -8.22 18.79
CA LYS A 2 6.39 -7.94 18.68
C LYS A 2 6.15 -7.15 17.38
N LYS A 3 5.13 -7.55 16.61
CA LYS A 3 4.68 -6.83 15.42
C LYS A 3 4.20 -5.42 15.76
N LEU A 4 4.33 -4.50 14.82
CA LEU A 4 3.88 -3.12 14.96
C LEU A 4 2.35 -3.05 14.89
N PRO A 5 1.69 -2.25 15.76
CA PRO A 5 0.23 -2.07 15.78
C PRO A 5 -0.24 -1.12 14.68
N PHE A 6 -0.03 -1.54 13.43
CA PHE A 6 -0.37 -0.79 12.24
C PHE A 6 -1.12 -1.72 11.29
N SER A 7 -2.10 -1.16 10.60
CA SER A 7 -2.82 -1.85 9.54
C SER A 7 -2.19 -1.53 8.19
N VAL A 8 -1.65 -2.53 7.52
CA VAL A 8 -1.22 -2.40 6.12
C VAL A 8 -2.44 -2.53 5.23
N CYS A 9 -2.83 -1.44 4.58
CA CYS A 9 -4.01 -1.39 3.71
C CYS A 9 -3.58 -1.44 2.25
N ILE A 10 -4.06 -2.44 1.52
CA ILE A 10 -3.70 -2.69 0.12
C ILE A 10 -4.98 -2.76 -0.72
N ILE A 11 -4.98 -2.07 -1.86
CA ILE A 11 -5.95 -2.29 -2.93
C ILE A 11 -5.32 -3.18 -3.99
N THR A 12 -6.08 -4.08 -4.60
CA THR A 12 -5.50 -4.99 -5.60
C THR A 12 -6.50 -5.43 -6.67
N LYS A 13 -5.98 -5.81 -7.83
CA LYS A 13 -6.70 -6.46 -8.93
C LYS A 13 -5.72 -7.24 -9.80
N ASN A 14 -5.88 -8.56 -9.87
CA ASN A 14 -5.08 -9.42 -10.76
C ASN A 14 -3.56 -9.23 -10.62
N ASN A 15 -3.05 -9.19 -9.39
CA ASN A 15 -1.63 -8.97 -9.06
C ASN A 15 -0.98 -10.20 -8.42
N ALA A 16 -1.37 -11.41 -8.83
CA ALA A 16 -0.84 -12.64 -8.24
C ALA A 16 0.71 -12.75 -8.27
N GLN A 17 1.38 -12.10 -9.22
CA GLN A 17 2.84 -12.21 -9.41
C GLN A 17 3.67 -11.37 -8.43
N THR A 18 3.12 -10.25 -7.96
CA THR A 18 3.81 -9.30 -7.10
C THR A 18 3.25 -9.31 -5.68
N LEU A 19 1.97 -9.66 -5.53
CA LEU A 19 1.27 -9.62 -4.25
C LEU A 19 1.94 -10.49 -3.19
N GLU A 20 2.48 -11.66 -3.53
CA GLU A 20 3.12 -12.53 -2.53
C GLU A 20 4.33 -11.85 -1.86
N ARG A 21 5.18 -11.18 -2.65
CA ARG A 21 6.33 -10.40 -2.15
C ARG A 21 5.87 -9.24 -1.25
N CYS A 22 4.86 -8.50 -1.72
CA CYS A 22 4.23 -7.42 -0.97
C CYS A 22 3.73 -7.91 0.42
N LEU A 23 2.89 -8.95 0.44
CA LEU A 23 2.30 -9.48 1.66
C LEU A 23 3.33 -10.11 2.58
N GLN A 24 4.32 -10.82 2.05
CA GLN A 24 5.38 -11.42 2.85
C GLN A 24 6.19 -10.34 3.57
N SER A 25 6.63 -9.30 2.85
CA SER A 25 7.38 -8.20 3.45
C SER A 25 6.57 -7.47 4.54
N ALA A 26 5.28 -7.22 4.32
CA ALA A 26 4.39 -6.62 5.32
C ALA A 26 4.19 -7.53 6.54
N SER A 27 3.94 -8.81 6.32
CA SER A 27 3.61 -9.78 7.37
C SER A 27 4.75 -10.00 8.38
N ASN A 28 5.99 -9.69 8.00
CA ASN A 28 7.16 -9.79 8.88
C ASN A 28 7.16 -8.71 9.99
N HIS A 29 6.48 -7.58 9.77
CA HIS A 29 6.62 -6.39 10.62
C HIS A 29 5.31 -5.93 11.25
N PHE A 30 4.17 -6.17 10.60
CA PHE A 30 2.88 -5.61 10.97
C PHE A 30 1.89 -6.66 11.47
N ASP A 31 1.02 -6.28 12.40
CA ASP A 31 0.04 -7.18 13.01
C ASP A 31 -1.25 -7.34 12.20
N GLU A 32 -1.59 -6.38 11.34
CA GLU A 32 -2.77 -6.46 10.48
C GLU A 32 -2.43 -6.12 9.03
N ILE A 33 -2.97 -6.95 8.11
CA ILE A 33 -3.02 -6.67 6.69
C ILE A 33 -4.49 -6.69 6.27
N VAL A 34 -4.92 -5.65 5.56
CA VAL A 34 -6.29 -5.46 5.05
C VAL A 34 -6.25 -5.31 3.54
N ILE A 35 -6.99 -6.16 2.84
CA ILE A 35 -7.06 -6.17 1.38
C ILE A 35 -8.43 -5.71 0.92
N ALA A 36 -8.47 -4.73 0.03
CA ALA A 36 -9.62 -4.41 -0.81
C ALA A 36 -9.36 -4.93 -2.23
N ASP A 37 -9.99 -6.06 -2.56
CA ASP A 37 -9.93 -6.64 -3.89
C ASP A 37 -10.97 -5.97 -4.80
N THR A 38 -10.52 -5.41 -5.92
CA THR A 38 -11.36 -4.62 -6.82
C THR A 38 -11.90 -5.42 -8.02
N GLY A 39 -11.96 -6.74 -7.88
CA GLY A 39 -12.49 -7.67 -8.88
C GLY A 39 -11.41 -8.52 -9.55
N SER A 40 -10.53 -9.14 -8.77
CA SER A 40 -9.57 -10.14 -9.28
C SER A 40 -10.27 -11.42 -9.72
N SER A 41 -9.79 -11.99 -10.82
CA SER A 41 -10.22 -13.27 -11.38
C SER A 41 -9.07 -14.29 -11.49
N ASP A 42 -7.85 -13.91 -11.12
CA ASP A 42 -6.70 -14.80 -11.00
C ASP A 42 -6.53 -15.30 -9.54
N SER A 43 -5.38 -15.91 -9.24
CA SER A 43 -5.05 -16.41 -7.90
C SER A 43 -4.76 -15.32 -6.86
N THR A 44 -4.97 -14.03 -7.14
CA THR A 44 -4.69 -12.91 -6.19
C THR A 44 -5.36 -13.13 -4.83
N LYS A 45 -6.65 -13.51 -4.79
CA LYS A 45 -7.36 -13.75 -3.51
C LYS A 45 -6.86 -14.99 -2.79
N GLU A 46 -6.49 -16.04 -3.52
CA GLU A 46 -5.92 -17.26 -2.95
C GLU A 46 -4.59 -16.94 -2.25
N ILE A 47 -3.73 -16.16 -2.91
CA ILE A 47 -2.46 -15.70 -2.36
C ILE A 47 -2.71 -14.87 -1.10
N ALA A 48 -3.63 -13.88 -1.16
CA ALA A 48 -3.97 -13.04 -0.01
C ALA A 48 -4.41 -13.85 1.22
N ARG A 49 -5.21 -14.91 1.03
CA ARG A 49 -5.72 -15.77 2.14
C ARG A 49 -4.62 -16.47 2.92
N ARG A 50 -3.42 -16.63 2.36
CA ARG A 50 -2.27 -17.18 3.08
C ARG A 50 -1.71 -16.22 4.14
N TYR A 51 -2.00 -14.93 4.02
CA TYR A 51 -1.42 -13.88 4.87
C TYR A 51 -2.45 -13.20 5.79
N THR A 52 -3.72 -13.14 5.38
CA THR A 52 -4.76 -12.47 6.17
C THR A 52 -6.15 -13.01 5.86
N ASN A 53 -7.04 -12.94 6.85
CA ASN A 53 -8.47 -13.19 6.69
C ASN A 53 -9.26 -11.90 6.38
N HIS A 54 -8.62 -10.73 6.44
CA HIS A 54 -9.23 -9.42 6.18
C HIS A 54 -9.19 -9.07 4.69
N ILE A 55 -9.90 -9.85 3.88
CA ILE A 55 -10.01 -9.65 2.44
C ILE A 55 -11.45 -9.27 2.11
N PHE A 56 -11.63 -8.11 1.53
CA PHE A 56 -12.93 -7.53 1.25
C PHE A 56 -13.06 -7.21 -0.23
N ASP A 57 -14.17 -7.62 -0.83
CA ASP A 57 -14.50 -7.22 -2.20
C ASP A 57 -14.98 -5.76 -2.21
N PHE A 58 -14.43 -4.97 -3.13
CA PHE A 58 -14.83 -3.60 -3.42
C PHE A 58 -15.22 -3.49 -4.90
N THR A 59 -16.46 -3.11 -5.18
CA THR A 59 -16.88 -2.89 -6.57
C THR A 59 -16.14 -1.68 -7.15
N TRP A 60 -15.27 -1.92 -8.12
CA TRP A 60 -14.50 -0.87 -8.78
C TRP A 60 -15.40 0.22 -9.36
N ASN A 61 -15.13 1.47 -9.01
CA ASN A 61 -15.92 2.63 -9.40
C ASN A 61 -15.07 3.74 -10.03
N ASN A 62 -13.94 3.39 -10.67
CA ASN A 62 -13.00 4.33 -11.28
C ASN A 62 -12.45 5.38 -10.31
N ASN A 63 -12.28 5.02 -9.04
CA ASN A 63 -11.79 5.92 -8.01
C ASN A 63 -10.89 5.16 -7.01
N PHE A 64 -9.59 5.39 -7.10
CA PHE A 64 -8.60 4.74 -6.24
C PHE A 64 -8.76 5.17 -4.77
N ALA A 65 -9.03 6.45 -4.51
CA ALA A 65 -9.25 6.94 -3.15
C ALA A 65 -10.43 6.21 -2.47
N ASN A 66 -11.51 5.93 -3.20
CA ASN A 66 -12.63 5.17 -2.66
C ASN A 66 -12.23 3.75 -2.26
N ALA A 67 -11.44 3.06 -3.08
CA ALA A 67 -10.94 1.72 -2.77
C ALA A 67 -9.99 1.74 -1.56
N ARG A 68 -9.06 2.71 -1.49
CA ARG A 68 -8.14 2.86 -0.36
C ARG A 68 -8.88 3.19 0.93
N ASN A 69 -9.78 4.17 0.88
CA ASN A 69 -10.58 4.55 2.03
C ASN A 69 -11.50 3.40 2.48
N PHE A 70 -11.97 2.55 1.57
CA PHE A 70 -12.69 1.34 1.92
C PHE A 70 -11.80 0.37 2.73
N ALA A 71 -10.57 0.08 2.28
CA ALA A 71 -9.62 -0.74 3.05
C ALA A 71 -9.34 -0.12 4.43
N ILE A 72 -9.07 1.19 4.50
CA ILE A 72 -8.78 1.92 5.74
C ILE A 72 -9.95 1.85 6.74
N LYS A 73 -11.19 1.89 6.25
CA LYS A 73 -12.39 1.73 7.10
C LYS A 73 -12.51 0.34 7.70
N LYS A 74 -11.90 -0.68 7.09
CA LYS A 74 -11.89 -2.07 7.59
C LYS A 74 -10.74 -2.34 8.56
N ALA A 75 -9.73 -1.47 8.61
CA ALA A 75 -8.62 -1.55 9.55
C ALA A 75 -9.10 -1.50 11.01
N THR A 76 -8.43 -2.24 11.88
CA THR A 76 -8.67 -2.21 13.33
C THR A 76 -7.71 -1.28 14.05
N ASN A 77 -6.47 -1.12 13.57
CA ASN A 77 -5.53 -0.13 14.10
C ASN A 77 -5.82 1.29 13.58
N ASP A 78 -5.39 2.29 14.35
CA ASP A 78 -5.49 3.69 13.96
C ASP A 78 -4.41 4.11 12.96
N PHE A 79 -3.20 3.57 13.09
CA PHE A 79 -2.12 3.84 12.17
C PHE A 79 -2.19 2.93 10.96
N ILE A 80 -2.13 3.56 9.80
CA ILE A 80 -2.22 2.94 8.48
C ILE A 80 -0.85 3.03 7.83
N PHE A 81 -0.46 1.94 7.20
CA PHE A 81 0.51 1.95 6.11
C PHE A 81 -0.24 1.60 4.82
N SER A 82 -0.49 2.58 3.97
CA SER A 82 -1.09 2.36 2.65
C SER A 82 0.01 1.86 1.71
N LEU A 83 -0.13 0.65 1.17
CA LEU A 83 0.85 0.02 0.30
C LEU A 83 0.15 -0.46 -0.98
N ASP A 84 0.82 -0.41 -2.12
CA ASP A 84 0.31 -0.98 -3.37
C ASP A 84 0.70 -2.45 -3.50
N SER A 85 -0.13 -3.24 -4.18
CA SER A 85 0.06 -4.70 -4.26
C SER A 85 1.29 -5.15 -5.06
N ASP A 86 1.97 -4.21 -5.72
CA ASP A 86 3.23 -4.37 -6.43
C ASP A 86 4.39 -3.58 -5.77
N GLU A 87 4.27 -3.28 -4.48
CA GLU A 87 5.33 -2.71 -3.65
C GLU A 87 5.82 -3.72 -2.58
N GLU A 88 7.13 -3.77 -2.33
CA GLU A 88 7.78 -4.61 -1.30
C GLU A 88 8.54 -3.74 -0.30
N ILE A 89 8.41 -4.00 1.00
CA ILE A 89 9.19 -3.32 2.04
C ILE A 89 10.61 -3.88 2.06
N SER A 90 11.58 -3.09 1.58
CA SER A 90 12.99 -3.47 1.51
C SER A 90 13.80 -3.04 2.74
N LYS A 91 13.37 -1.97 3.42
CA LYS A 91 13.99 -1.48 4.65
C LYS A 91 12.93 -0.91 5.58
N ILE A 92 13.07 -1.16 6.89
CA ILE A 92 12.16 -0.63 7.90
C ILE A 92 12.84 -0.43 9.26
N ASN A 93 12.72 0.78 9.80
CA ASN A 93 13.06 1.09 11.19
C ASN A 93 11.83 0.99 12.09
N CYS A 94 11.56 -0.22 12.59
CA CYS A 94 10.38 -0.48 13.44
C CYS A 94 10.34 0.40 14.69
N ARG A 95 11.51 0.75 15.26
CA ARG A 95 11.56 1.60 16.45
C ARG A 95 11.08 3.01 16.14
N GLN A 96 11.55 3.58 15.03
CA GLN A 96 11.14 4.91 14.59
C GLN A 96 9.64 4.95 14.28
N LEU A 97 9.09 3.91 13.63
CA LEU A 97 7.64 3.83 13.38
C LEU A 97 6.83 3.80 14.67
N LEU A 98 7.28 3.03 15.67
CA LEU A 98 6.61 2.97 16.97
C LEU A 98 6.69 4.29 17.75
N ASP A 99 7.81 5.01 17.64
CA ASP A 99 7.95 6.33 18.27
C ASP A 99 7.12 7.39 17.53
N PHE A 100 7.07 7.33 16.19
CA PHE A 100 6.20 8.16 15.36
C PHE A 100 4.74 7.98 15.75
N SER A 101 4.28 6.72 15.93
CA SER A 101 2.88 6.47 16.25
C SER A 101 2.44 7.00 17.62
N LYS A 102 3.38 7.13 18.56
CA LYS A 102 3.10 7.63 19.92
C LYS A 102 3.15 9.15 20.03
N LYS A 103 3.97 9.81 19.21
CA LYS A 103 4.29 11.23 19.37
C LYS A 103 3.68 12.14 18.31
N SER A 104 3.31 11.58 17.16
CA SER A 104 3.09 12.33 15.92
C SER A 104 1.84 11.86 15.18
N ALA A 105 0.74 11.57 15.89
CA ALA A 105 -0.50 11.06 15.28
C ALA A 105 -1.11 11.99 14.22
N GLU A 106 -0.86 13.29 14.35
CA GLU A 106 -1.33 14.33 13.43
C GLU A 106 -0.37 14.61 12.26
N ASN A 107 0.74 13.87 12.17
CA ASN A 107 1.72 14.03 11.10
C ASN A 107 1.59 12.94 10.04
N ILE A 108 2.18 13.22 8.87
CA ILE A 108 2.26 12.29 7.75
C ILE A 108 3.69 11.76 7.67
N GLY A 109 3.83 10.44 7.69
CA GLY A 109 5.06 9.73 7.45
C GLY A 109 5.34 9.58 5.96
N ARG A 110 6.43 10.20 5.51
CA ARG A 110 6.97 10.09 4.16
C ARG A 110 8.06 9.01 4.14
N ILE A 111 8.02 8.13 3.15
CA ILE A 111 8.96 7.00 3.02
C ILE A 111 9.66 7.05 1.66
N GLU A 112 10.82 6.41 1.55
CA GLU A 112 11.54 6.25 0.28
C GLU A 112 10.84 5.20 -0.59
N ILE A 113 10.69 5.48 -1.88
CA ILE A 113 10.26 4.52 -2.91
C ILE A 113 11.38 4.35 -3.94
N LEU A 114 11.71 3.11 -4.25
CA LEU A 114 12.68 2.71 -5.26
C LEU A 114 11.92 2.09 -6.44
N ASN A 115 11.71 2.88 -7.49
CA ASN A 115 11.02 2.41 -8.69
C ASN A 115 11.98 1.59 -9.55
N LEU A 116 11.69 0.29 -9.71
CA LEU A 116 12.50 -0.61 -10.52
C LEU A 116 12.27 -0.34 -12.00
N GLN A 117 13.32 0.05 -12.71
CA GLN A 117 13.29 0.36 -14.14
C GLN A 117 13.53 -0.88 -15.00
N SER A 118 13.24 -0.77 -16.30
CA SER A 118 13.40 -1.87 -17.26
C SER A 118 14.84 -2.37 -17.44
N ASP A 119 15.83 -1.52 -17.15
CA ASP A 119 17.27 -1.79 -17.18
C ASP A 119 17.81 -2.27 -15.82
N HIS A 120 16.92 -2.61 -14.89
CA HIS A 120 17.23 -3.01 -13.51
C HIS A 120 17.85 -1.92 -12.63
N SER A 121 17.86 -0.66 -13.08
CA SER A 121 18.20 0.47 -12.22
C SER A 121 17.02 0.85 -11.31
N PHE A 122 17.30 1.63 -10.27
CA PHE A 122 16.29 2.17 -9.36
C PHE A 122 16.23 3.68 -9.47
N GLU A 123 15.03 4.20 -9.73
CA GLU A 123 14.74 5.62 -9.57
C GLU A 123 14.20 5.88 -8.17
N LYS A 124 14.82 6.81 -7.45
CA LYS A 124 14.43 7.16 -6.08
C LYS A 124 13.36 8.23 -6.06
N GLY A 125 12.34 8.03 -5.24
CA GLY A 125 11.33 9.03 -4.93
C GLY A 125 10.91 8.98 -3.46
N TYR A 126 9.89 9.77 -3.12
CA TYR A 126 9.28 9.77 -1.80
C TYR A 126 7.77 9.81 -1.89
N VAL A 127 7.10 9.03 -1.04
CA VAL A 127 5.64 8.92 -1.00
C VAL A 127 5.10 9.05 0.43
N SER A 128 3.91 9.62 0.57
CA SER A 128 3.21 9.79 1.86
C SER A 128 2.31 8.59 2.09
N ARG A 129 2.77 7.62 2.90
CA ARG A 129 2.10 6.31 3.04
C ARG A 129 1.75 5.92 4.47
N ILE A 130 2.29 6.63 5.47
CA ILE A 130 2.10 6.29 6.88
C ILE A 130 1.36 7.44 7.58
N PHE A 131 0.20 7.15 8.17
CA PHE A 131 -0.65 8.19 8.78
C PHE A 131 -1.65 7.57 9.76
N ASN A 132 -2.30 8.41 10.55
CA ASN A 132 -3.40 7.98 11.42
C ASN A 132 -4.75 8.26 10.75
N ARG A 133 -5.57 7.22 10.58
CA ARG A 133 -6.87 7.29 9.88
C ARG A 133 -7.91 8.20 10.55
N LYS A 134 -7.71 8.57 11.81
CA LYS A 134 -8.59 9.53 12.51
C LYS A 134 -8.41 10.96 11.99
N PHE A 135 -7.25 11.25 11.39
CA PHE A 135 -6.90 12.58 10.92
C PHE A 135 -6.79 12.68 9.40
N PHE A 136 -6.61 11.56 8.69
CA PHE A 136 -6.32 11.59 7.26
C PHE A 136 -7.16 10.60 6.45
N GLN A 137 -7.49 10.99 5.22
CA GLN A 137 -8.15 10.17 4.20
C GLN A 137 -7.62 10.49 2.81
N PHE A 138 -7.83 9.60 1.84
CA PHE A 138 -7.52 9.88 0.44
C PHE A 138 -8.65 10.65 -0.25
N GLU A 139 -8.30 11.60 -1.11
CA GLU A 139 -9.22 12.28 -2.03
C GLU A 139 -8.63 12.35 -3.44
N GLY A 140 -9.49 12.32 -4.46
CA GLY A 140 -9.11 12.27 -5.88
C GLY A 140 -9.32 10.88 -6.52
N SER A 141 -9.80 10.86 -7.76
CA SER A 141 -10.15 9.60 -8.44
C SER A 141 -8.95 8.84 -9.01
N VAL A 142 -7.95 9.57 -9.54
CA VAL A 142 -6.75 9.03 -10.21
C VAL A 142 -5.47 9.54 -9.56
N HIS A 143 -5.33 10.86 -9.38
CA HIS A 143 -4.23 11.47 -8.65
C HIS A 143 -4.62 11.69 -7.19
N GLU A 144 -4.80 10.59 -6.48
CA GLU A 144 -5.22 10.62 -5.09
C GLU A 144 -4.16 11.27 -4.18
N GLN A 145 -4.63 12.08 -3.24
CA GLN A 145 -3.78 12.73 -2.26
C GLN A 145 -4.31 12.48 -0.86
N LEU A 146 -3.40 12.40 0.10
CA LEU A 146 -3.76 12.33 1.50
C LEU A 146 -4.16 13.73 1.98
N VAL A 147 -5.41 13.88 2.39
CA VAL A 147 -5.96 15.13 2.92
C VAL A 147 -6.29 14.98 4.40
N SER A 148 -6.22 16.09 5.12
CA SER A 148 -6.61 16.11 6.53
C SER A 148 -8.13 16.21 6.64
N ALA A 149 -8.73 15.39 7.50
CA ALA A 149 -10.14 15.42 7.84
C ALA A 149 -10.52 16.64 8.70
N SER A 150 -9.53 17.41 9.18
CA SER A 150 -9.72 18.60 10.03
C SER A 150 -8.65 19.67 9.77
N GLN A 151 -8.86 20.89 10.25
CA GLN A 151 -7.88 21.99 10.15
C GLN A 151 -6.73 21.79 11.14
N ILE A 152 -5.89 20.79 10.88
CA ILE A 152 -4.71 20.46 11.69
C ILE A 152 -3.46 20.97 10.99
N ASN A 153 -2.51 21.46 11.79
CA ASN A 153 -1.20 21.88 11.30
C ASN A 153 -0.33 20.65 11.03
N ARG A 154 -0.42 20.12 9.80
CA ARG A 154 0.27 18.89 9.39
C ARG A 154 1.76 19.13 9.13
N SER A 155 2.61 18.27 9.66
CA SER A 155 4.02 18.18 9.24
C SER A 155 4.29 16.85 8.53
N MET A 156 5.15 16.90 7.51
CA MET A 156 5.71 15.69 6.90
C MET A 156 6.97 15.30 7.66
N VAL A 157 7.08 14.02 8.02
CA VAL A 157 8.24 13.45 8.70
C VAL A 157 8.82 12.35 7.82
N ASP A 158 10.10 12.47 7.48
CA ASP A 158 10.82 11.43 6.74
C ASP A 158 11.12 10.27 7.69
N LEU A 159 10.60 9.10 7.33
CA LEU A 159 10.77 7.86 8.06
C LEU A 159 11.80 6.98 7.33
N ASP A 160 12.62 6.29 8.10
CA ASP A 160 13.63 5.34 7.65
C ASP A 160 12.97 4.01 7.27
N VAL A 161 12.18 4.10 6.20
CA VAL A 161 11.46 3.01 5.56
C VAL A 161 11.66 3.19 4.05
N SER A 162 12.00 2.10 3.38
CA SER A 162 12.14 2.05 1.93
C SER A 162 11.26 0.94 1.38
N ILE A 163 10.58 1.23 0.28
CA ILE A 163 9.83 0.24 -0.51
C ILE A 163 10.42 0.15 -1.92
N ILE A 164 10.33 -1.04 -2.53
CA ILE A 164 10.61 -1.25 -3.94
C ILE A 164 9.28 -1.33 -4.67
N HIS A 165 9.14 -0.64 -5.80
CA HIS A 165 7.94 -0.67 -6.63
C HIS A 165 8.23 -1.36 -7.97
N TYR A 166 7.45 -2.39 -8.29
CA TYR A 166 7.64 -3.29 -9.44
C TYR A 166 6.79 -2.93 -10.67
N GLY A 167 6.28 -1.70 -10.79
CA GLY A 167 5.30 -1.31 -11.82
C GLY A 167 5.63 -1.70 -13.27
N TYR A 168 6.91 -1.77 -13.65
CA TYR A 168 7.33 -2.19 -15.00
C TYR A 168 7.32 -3.71 -15.25
N GLU A 169 7.36 -4.56 -14.22
CA GLU A 169 7.13 -6.00 -14.39
C GLU A 169 5.71 -6.23 -14.92
N ASN A 170 4.75 -5.42 -14.47
CA ASN A 170 3.35 -5.46 -14.89
C ASN A 170 3.13 -4.94 -16.33
N GLU A 171 3.88 -3.92 -16.79
CA GLU A 171 3.73 -3.36 -18.14
C GLU A 171 4.15 -4.35 -19.25
N LYS A 172 5.23 -5.11 -19.06
CA LYS A 172 5.68 -6.13 -20.02
C LYS A 172 4.62 -7.21 -20.26
N LEU A 173 3.75 -7.47 -19.28
CA LEU A 173 2.63 -8.41 -19.37
C LEU A 173 1.40 -7.81 -20.06
N ASN A 174 1.10 -6.53 -19.82
CA ASN A 174 0.01 -5.84 -20.52
C ASN A 174 0.28 -5.69 -22.02
N GLN A 175 1.54 -5.51 -22.42
CA GLN A 175 1.94 -5.53 -23.84
C GLN A 175 1.87 -6.93 -24.47
N LYS A 176 2.22 -7.99 -23.72
CA LYS A 176 2.05 -9.37 -24.22
C LYS A 176 0.58 -9.76 -24.41
N LYS A 177 -0.34 -9.29 -23.55
CA LYS A 177 -1.79 -9.55 -23.71
C LYS A 177 -2.40 -8.86 -24.93
N HIS A 178 -1.88 -7.70 -25.35
CA HIS A 178 -2.37 -7.02 -26.57
C HIS A 178 -1.92 -7.70 -27.88
N ARG A 179 -0.87 -8.54 -27.85
CA ARG A 179 -0.40 -9.27 -29.03
C ARG A 179 -1.16 -10.55 -29.36
N TYR A 180 -2.07 -11.01 -28.51
CA TYR A 180 -2.86 -12.23 -28.72
C TYR A 180 -4.36 -11.95 -28.94
N ILE A 181 -4.73 -10.70 -29.27
CA ILE A 181 -6.11 -10.29 -29.59
C ILE A 181 -6.22 -9.82 -31.06
N GLU A 182 -5.15 -9.92 -31.85
CA GLU A 182 -5.14 -9.61 -33.29
C GLU A 182 -4.75 -10.81 -34.19
N GLU A 183 -5.22 -12.02 -33.85
CA GLU A 183 -5.33 -13.14 -34.82
C GLU A 183 -6.69 -13.85 -34.70
#